data_AF-A0A1H0R5V4-F1
#
_entry.id   AF-A0A1H0R5V4-F1
#
_cell.length_a   1.000
_cell.length_b   1.000
_cell.length_c   1.000
_cell.angle_alpha   90.00
_cell.angle_beta   90.00
_cell.angle_gamma   90.00
#
_symmetry.space_group_name_H-M   'P 1'
#
loop_
_entity.id
_entity.type
_entity.pdbx_description
1 polymer ?
#
loop_
_entity_poly.entity_id
_entity_poly.type
_entity_poly.pdbx_seq_one_letter_code
_entity_poly.pdbx_strand_id
1 'polypeptide(L)'
;MVGKPISKLDDDALTRVRAILMNGEPVARQLYAEIASVESQHITHYGSMPNPHETPLEKLLIAEACEVWNYAGCAQQESNPRVRAIWEMFRDYELGHFQVVQELFKRLKRCDPAKVLGDGALPAFIRFESHRDYLRQVADAETDLRKDGMRFAQVPQEEGESSLAYREAVDQDGSPSCAASASYAWTAGTELVREAEAVEVVAAT
;
A
#
# COMPACT_ATOMS: atom_id res chain seq x y z
N MET A 1 -5.62 -16.31 28.82
CA MET A 1 -5.28 -16.85 27.49
C MET A 1 -5.43 -15.70 26.50
N VAL A 2 -4.33 -14.97 26.25
CA VAL A 2 -4.32 -13.75 25.42
C VAL A 2 -4.29 -14.20 23.96
N GLY A 3 -5.27 -13.74 23.17
CA GLY A 3 -5.37 -14.08 21.75
C GLY A 3 -4.18 -13.53 20.97
N LYS A 4 -3.74 -14.27 19.94
CA LYS A 4 -2.73 -13.81 18.99
C LYS A 4 -3.24 -12.52 18.31
N PRO A 5 -2.46 -11.42 18.31
CA PRO A 5 -2.85 -10.22 17.58
C PRO A 5 -2.91 -10.51 16.07
N ILE A 6 -3.94 -9.97 15.42
CA ILE A 6 -4.26 -10.17 13.99
C ILE A 6 -3.72 -8.99 13.13
N SER A 7 -3.10 -7.98 13.76
CA SER A 7 -2.57 -6.82 13.05
C SER A 7 -1.24 -7.14 12.36
N LYS A 8 -1.13 -6.80 11.07
CA LYS A 8 0.12 -6.81 10.28
C LYS A 8 0.97 -5.55 10.48
N LEU A 9 0.48 -4.58 11.25
CA LEU A 9 1.17 -3.33 11.55
C LEU A 9 1.23 -3.20 13.07
N ASP A 10 2.36 -3.61 13.64
CA ASP A 10 2.78 -3.15 14.96
C ASP A 10 3.44 -1.78 14.77
N ASP A 11 3.06 -0.79 15.59
CA ASP A 11 3.68 0.55 15.67
C ASP A 11 5.22 0.51 15.87
N ASP A 12 5.72 -0.66 16.25
CA ASP A 12 7.14 -0.97 16.41
C ASP A 12 7.90 -1.00 15.07
N ALA A 13 7.26 -1.37 13.95
CA ALA A 13 7.91 -1.39 12.63
C ALA A 13 8.28 0.02 12.15
N LEU A 14 7.38 0.99 12.33
CA LEU A 14 7.65 2.40 12.00
C LEU A 14 8.72 3.00 12.92
N THR A 15 8.72 2.61 14.19
CA THR A 15 9.69 3.06 15.19
C THR A 15 11.09 2.50 14.93
N ARG A 16 11.19 1.25 14.46
CA ARG A 16 12.46 0.58 14.12
C ARG A 16 13.06 1.08 12.81
N VAL A 17 12.23 1.32 11.79
CA VAL A 17 12.67 2.02 10.58
C VAL A 17 13.24 3.39 10.96
N ARG A 18 12.56 4.14 11.84
CA ARG A 18 13.05 5.44 12.33
C ARG A 18 14.36 5.34 13.12
N ALA A 19 14.59 4.27 13.91
CA ALA A 19 15.83 4.07 14.65
C ALA A 19 17.01 3.67 13.74
N ILE A 20 16.78 2.87 12.69
CA ILE A 20 17.78 2.59 11.65
C ILE A 20 18.11 3.86 10.86
N LEU A 21 17.08 4.65 10.52
CA LEU A 21 17.20 5.92 9.78
C LEU A 21 17.99 7.01 10.52
N MET A 22 17.96 7.04 11.86
CA MET A 22 18.59 8.10 12.66
C MET A 22 20.05 7.82 13.05
N ASN A 23 20.59 6.62 12.77
CA ASN A 23 21.93 6.22 13.19
C ASN A 23 23.06 6.48 12.16
N GLY A 24 22.82 7.30 11.13
CA GLY A 24 23.90 7.83 10.27
C GLY A 24 24.54 6.83 9.30
N GLU A 25 23.97 5.64 9.18
CA GLU A 25 24.43 4.57 8.29
C GLU A 25 24.18 4.99 6.81
N PRO A 26 25.23 5.10 5.96
CA PRO A 26 25.09 5.60 4.60
C PRO A 26 24.12 4.80 3.73
N VAL A 27 24.06 3.47 3.88
CA VAL A 27 23.18 2.60 3.07
C VAL A 27 21.71 2.83 3.43
N ALA A 28 21.36 2.97 4.71
CA ALA A 28 20.00 3.29 5.15
C ALA A 28 19.45 4.60 4.55
N ARG A 29 20.30 5.64 4.43
CA ARG A 29 19.89 6.91 3.79
C ARG A 29 19.69 6.76 2.29
N GLN A 30 20.57 6.02 1.61
CA GLN A 30 20.43 5.74 0.18
C GLN A 30 19.18 4.90 -0.09
N LEU A 31 18.90 3.89 0.73
CA LEU A 31 17.68 3.10 0.67
C LEU A 31 16.43 3.95 0.86
N TYR A 32 16.45 4.90 1.79
CA TYR A 32 15.31 5.81 1.96
C TYR A 32 15.10 6.72 0.74
N ALA A 33 16.18 7.21 0.13
CA ALA A 33 16.09 8.00 -1.10
C ALA A 33 15.54 7.17 -2.28
N GLU A 34 15.95 5.91 -2.39
CA GLU A 34 15.42 4.95 -3.37
C GLU A 34 13.92 4.70 -3.15
N ILE A 35 13.51 4.37 -1.92
CA ILE A 35 12.10 4.20 -1.55
C ILE A 35 11.30 5.48 -1.87
N ALA A 36 11.79 6.66 -1.48
CA ALA A 36 11.11 7.92 -1.75
C ALA A 36 10.94 8.20 -3.25
N SER A 37 11.94 7.85 -4.07
CA SER A 37 11.86 7.96 -5.54
C SER A 37 10.76 7.06 -6.10
N VAL A 38 10.70 5.80 -5.67
CA VAL A 38 9.67 4.84 -6.09
C VAL A 38 8.28 5.27 -5.62
N GLU A 39 8.13 5.69 -4.36
CA GLU A 39 6.84 6.16 -3.84
C GLU A 39 6.36 7.44 -4.53
N SER A 40 7.27 8.32 -4.97
CA SER A 40 6.90 9.48 -5.79
C SER A 40 6.32 9.09 -7.15
N GLN A 41 6.85 8.03 -7.77
CA GLN A 41 6.31 7.46 -9.01
C GLN A 41 4.92 6.86 -8.77
N HIS A 42 4.74 6.13 -7.66
CA HIS A 42 3.45 5.60 -7.26
C HIS A 42 2.41 6.72 -7.08
N ILE A 43 2.72 7.77 -6.33
CA ILE A 43 1.82 8.92 -6.13
C ILE A 43 1.42 9.54 -7.47
N THR A 44 2.38 9.71 -8.38
CA THR A 44 2.11 10.26 -9.72
C THR A 44 1.18 9.34 -10.51
N HIS A 45 1.41 8.04 -10.47
CA HIS A 45 0.58 7.06 -11.16
C HIS A 45 -0.85 7.04 -10.59
N TYR A 46 -1.00 6.90 -9.26
CA TYR A 46 -2.31 6.94 -8.60
C TYR A 46 -3.03 8.27 -8.87
N GLY A 47 -2.32 9.39 -8.85
CA GLY A 47 -2.87 10.71 -9.15
C GLY A 47 -3.35 10.89 -10.60
N SER A 48 -2.91 10.02 -11.52
CA SER A 48 -3.32 10.06 -12.93
C SER A 48 -4.59 9.25 -13.24
N MET A 49 -5.00 8.36 -12.33
CA MET A 49 -6.17 7.48 -12.54
C MET A 49 -7.55 8.16 -12.41
N PRO A 50 -7.76 9.16 -11.53
CA PRO A 50 -9.04 9.84 -11.43
C PRO A 50 -9.45 10.47 -12.77
N ASN A 51 -10.75 10.44 -13.08
CA ASN A 51 -11.27 11.04 -14.30
C ASN A 51 -10.94 12.55 -14.33
N PRO A 52 -10.25 13.04 -15.39
CA PRO A 52 -9.86 14.45 -15.48
C PRO A 52 -11.04 15.38 -15.82
N HIS A 53 -12.18 14.82 -16.24
CA HIS A 53 -13.36 15.58 -16.63
C HIS A 53 -14.40 15.76 -15.53
N GLU A 54 -14.20 15.14 -14.36
CA GLU A 54 -15.07 15.36 -13.20
C GLU A 54 -14.81 16.73 -12.57
N THR A 55 -15.88 17.46 -12.31
CA THR A 55 -15.82 18.70 -11.54
C THR A 55 -15.55 18.42 -10.06
N PRO A 56 -14.96 19.37 -9.31
CA PRO A 56 -14.66 19.15 -7.89
C PRO A 56 -15.85 18.71 -7.04
N LEU A 57 -17.06 19.17 -7.37
CA LEU A 57 -18.28 18.79 -6.66
C LEU A 57 -18.78 17.37 -7.01
N GLU A 58 -18.52 16.91 -8.24
CA GLU A 58 -18.77 15.51 -8.64
C GLU A 58 -17.79 14.58 -7.94
N LYS A 59 -16.50 14.97 -7.88
CA LYS A 59 -15.48 14.23 -7.12
C LYS A 59 -15.83 14.12 -5.65
N LEU A 60 -16.24 15.22 -5.02
CA LEU A 60 -16.66 15.20 -3.63
C LEU A 60 -17.85 14.25 -3.43
N LEU A 61 -18.87 14.32 -4.30
CA LEU A 61 -20.03 13.44 -4.22
C LEU A 61 -19.66 11.95 -4.31
N ILE A 62 -18.76 11.59 -5.22
CA ILE A 62 -18.26 10.21 -5.38
C ILE A 62 -17.42 9.79 -4.16
N ALA A 63 -16.56 10.69 -3.65
CA ALA A 63 -15.71 10.41 -2.50
C ALA A 63 -16.54 10.10 -1.25
N GLU A 64 -17.54 10.92 -0.93
CA GLU A 64 -18.43 10.67 0.22
C GLU A 64 -19.20 9.34 0.08
N ALA A 65 -19.68 9.01 -1.13
CA ALA A 65 -20.32 7.72 -1.39
C ALA A 65 -19.34 6.54 -1.17
N CYS A 66 -18.09 6.70 -1.58
CA CYS A 66 -17.02 5.72 -1.40
C CYS A 66 -16.71 5.50 0.08
N GLU A 67 -16.62 6.56 0.88
CA GLU A 67 -16.38 6.48 2.32
C GLU A 67 -17.51 5.73 3.03
N VAL A 68 -18.78 6.06 2.73
CA VAL A 68 -19.93 5.32 3.27
C VAL A 68 -19.83 3.83 2.94
N TRP A 69 -19.49 3.48 1.70
CA TRP A 69 -19.34 2.09 1.27
C TRP A 69 -18.17 1.39 1.98
N ASN A 70 -17.02 2.05 2.13
CA ASN A 70 -15.86 1.51 2.82
C ASN A 70 -16.18 1.19 4.29
N TYR A 71 -16.73 2.16 5.04
CA TYR A 71 -17.04 1.96 6.45
C TYR A 71 -18.18 0.95 6.67
N ALA A 72 -19.17 0.89 5.77
CA ALA A 72 -20.19 -0.15 5.80
C ALA A 72 -19.58 -1.55 5.61
N GLY A 73 -18.64 -1.70 4.65
CA GLY A 73 -17.91 -2.94 4.43
C GLY A 73 -17.06 -3.37 5.63
N CYS A 74 -16.39 -2.41 6.30
CA CYS A 74 -15.67 -2.65 7.55
C CYS A 74 -16.61 -3.12 8.66
N ALA A 75 -17.71 -2.40 8.91
CA ALA A 75 -18.66 -2.72 9.96
C ALA A 75 -19.30 -4.11 9.76
N GLN A 76 -19.64 -4.48 8.52
CA GLN A 76 -20.24 -5.77 8.20
C GLN A 76 -19.31 -6.95 8.52
N GLN A 77 -18.01 -6.77 8.33
CA GLN A 77 -17.00 -7.84 8.46
C GLN A 77 -16.28 -7.84 9.82
N GLU A 78 -16.43 -6.79 10.62
CA GLU A 78 -15.76 -6.69 11.93
C GLU A 78 -16.39 -7.64 12.94
N SER A 79 -15.58 -8.53 13.53
CA SER A 79 -16.03 -9.52 14.50
C SER A 79 -16.14 -8.96 15.93
N ASN A 80 -15.31 -7.98 16.28
CA ASN A 80 -15.27 -7.37 17.59
C ASN A 80 -16.37 -6.31 17.71
N PRO A 81 -17.38 -6.48 18.59
CA PRO A 81 -18.51 -5.56 18.67
C PRO A 81 -18.12 -4.13 19.08
N ARG A 82 -17.03 -3.93 19.82
CA ARG A 82 -16.56 -2.59 20.19
C ARG A 82 -15.96 -1.85 19.01
N VAL A 83 -15.18 -2.56 18.18
CA VAL A 83 -14.58 -1.99 16.97
C VAL A 83 -15.65 -1.77 15.91
N ARG A 84 -16.61 -2.70 15.80
CA ARG A 84 -17.77 -2.55 14.90
C ARG A 84 -18.54 -1.26 15.20
N ALA A 85 -18.80 -0.97 16.47
CA ALA A 85 -19.49 0.27 16.86
C ALA A 85 -18.73 1.53 16.40
N ILE A 86 -17.40 1.50 16.35
CA ILE A 86 -16.58 2.62 15.83
C ILE A 86 -16.76 2.73 14.32
N TRP A 87 -16.71 1.62 13.58
CA TRP A 87 -16.97 1.62 12.13
C TRP A 87 -18.37 2.12 11.79
N GLU A 88 -19.36 1.70 12.57
CA GLU A 88 -20.75 2.13 12.43
C GLU A 88 -20.89 3.64 12.68
N MET A 89 -20.21 4.17 13.71
CA MET A 89 -20.18 5.60 13.99
C MET A 89 -19.57 6.40 12.84
N PHE A 90 -18.44 5.96 12.27
CA PHE A 90 -17.83 6.64 11.12
C PHE A 90 -18.71 6.56 9.87
N ARG A 91 -19.27 5.38 9.56
CA ARG A 91 -20.25 5.24 8.48
C ARG A 91 -21.40 6.24 8.64
N ASP A 92 -21.92 6.43 9.86
CA ASP A 92 -23.04 7.33 10.11
C ASP A 92 -22.65 8.81 9.90
N TYR A 93 -21.39 9.19 10.20
CA TYR A 93 -20.85 10.52 9.89
C TYR A 93 -20.76 10.74 8.38
N GLU A 94 -20.15 9.81 7.66
CA GLU A 94 -20.00 9.93 6.21
C GLU A 94 -21.34 9.87 5.48
N LEU A 95 -22.33 9.14 6.02
CA LEU A 95 -23.67 9.17 5.47
C LEU A 95 -24.30 10.57 5.62
N GLY A 96 -24.05 11.24 6.74
CA GLY A 96 -24.42 12.63 6.95
C GLY A 96 -23.73 13.58 5.97
N HIS A 97 -22.41 13.45 5.79
CA HIS A 97 -21.66 14.25 4.82
C HIS A 97 -22.16 14.03 3.39
N PHE A 98 -22.37 12.77 3.00
CA PHE A 98 -22.92 12.41 1.69
C PHE A 98 -24.29 13.06 1.43
N GLN A 99 -25.18 13.08 2.43
CA GLN A 99 -26.47 13.77 2.31
C GLN A 99 -26.29 15.29 2.12
N VAL A 100 -25.40 15.91 2.88
CA VAL A 100 -25.09 17.34 2.74
C VAL A 100 -24.54 17.66 1.34
N VAL A 101 -23.62 16.83 0.84
CA VAL A 101 -23.03 17.00 -0.49
C VAL A 101 -24.05 16.79 -1.60
N GLN A 102 -24.97 15.83 -1.47
CA GLN A 102 -26.08 15.65 -2.41
C GLN A 102 -26.96 16.90 -2.50
N GLU A 103 -27.31 17.51 -1.37
CA GLU A 103 -28.11 18.74 -1.36
C GLU A 103 -27.33 19.93 -1.95
N LEU A 104 -26.04 20.04 -1.64
CA LEU A 104 -25.16 21.03 -2.25
C LEU A 104 -25.07 20.85 -3.78
N PHE A 105 -24.96 19.61 -4.24
CA PHE A 105 -24.94 19.23 -5.66
C PHE A 105 -26.21 19.68 -6.37
N LYS A 106 -27.38 19.31 -5.83
CA LYS A 106 -28.68 19.73 -6.37
C LYS A 106 -28.80 21.26 -6.43
N ARG A 107 -28.37 21.97 -5.38
CA ARG A 107 -28.47 23.43 -5.31
C ARG A 107 -27.59 24.14 -6.34
N LEU A 108 -26.32 23.72 -6.46
CA LEU A 108 -25.33 24.41 -7.28
C LEU A 108 -25.34 23.96 -8.74
N LYS A 109 -25.44 22.65 -9.00
CA LYS A 109 -25.45 22.09 -10.36
C LYS A 109 -26.85 22.00 -10.97
N ARG A 110 -27.91 22.12 -10.15
CA ARG A 110 -29.32 21.95 -10.56
C ARG A 110 -29.53 20.65 -11.34
N CYS A 111 -28.87 19.60 -10.86
CA CYS A 111 -28.85 18.29 -11.47
C CYS A 111 -29.08 17.23 -10.39
N ASP A 112 -29.68 16.12 -10.79
CA ASP A 112 -29.84 14.94 -9.94
C ASP A 112 -28.46 14.28 -9.69
N PRO A 113 -28.05 14.05 -8.43
CA PRO A 113 -26.86 13.28 -8.07
C PRO A 113 -26.78 11.90 -8.73
N ALA A 114 -27.92 11.26 -9.01
CA ALA A 114 -27.99 9.96 -9.68
C ALA A 114 -27.34 9.97 -11.09
N LYS A 115 -27.22 11.13 -11.75
CA LYS A 115 -26.50 11.21 -13.03
C LYS A 115 -24.99 10.91 -12.90
N VAL A 116 -24.44 11.13 -11.70
CA VAL A 116 -23.03 10.85 -11.38
C VAL A 116 -22.91 9.49 -10.72
N LEU A 117 -23.82 9.18 -9.79
CA LEU A 117 -23.77 7.97 -8.95
C LEU A 117 -24.33 6.72 -9.64
N GLY A 118 -25.02 6.87 -10.76
CA GLY A 118 -25.68 5.76 -11.46
C GLY A 118 -26.97 5.32 -10.77
N ASP A 119 -27.27 4.02 -10.85
CA ASP A 119 -28.49 3.39 -10.34
C ASP A 119 -28.42 2.99 -8.85
N GLY A 120 -27.28 3.25 -8.20
CA GLY A 120 -27.04 2.85 -6.82
C GLY A 120 -26.65 1.37 -6.65
N ALA A 121 -26.42 0.63 -7.73
CA ALA A 121 -25.83 -0.70 -7.66
C ALA A 121 -24.36 -0.58 -7.27
N LEU A 122 -24.03 -0.97 -6.04
CA LEU A 122 -22.66 -0.92 -5.53
C LEU A 122 -21.97 -2.29 -5.71
N PRO A 123 -20.65 -2.31 -5.97
CA PRO A 123 -19.90 -3.55 -5.99
C PRO A 123 -19.94 -4.24 -4.62
N ALA A 124 -19.65 -5.55 -4.60
CA ALA A 124 -19.47 -6.28 -3.37
C ALA A 124 -18.31 -5.69 -2.56
N PHE A 125 -18.46 -5.59 -1.24
CA PHE A 125 -17.43 -5.07 -0.36
C PHE A 125 -16.09 -5.80 -0.53
N ILE A 126 -14.99 -5.06 -0.41
CA ILE A 126 -13.66 -5.65 -0.34
C ILE A 126 -13.62 -6.60 0.86
N ARG A 127 -13.25 -7.85 0.59
CA ARG A 127 -13.20 -8.89 1.62
C ARG A 127 -11.94 -8.74 2.45
N PHE A 128 -12.08 -8.65 3.77
CA PHE A 128 -10.96 -8.63 4.69
C PHE A 128 -10.58 -10.04 5.10
N GLU A 129 -9.76 -10.67 4.27
CA GLU A 129 -9.28 -12.03 4.48
C GLU A 129 -7.76 -12.15 4.30
N SER A 130 -7.23 -13.32 4.65
CA SER A 130 -5.80 -13.59 4.52
C SER A 130 -5.44 -13.79 3.06
N HIS A 131 -4.77 -12.81 2.45
CA HIS A 131 -4.27 -12.89 1.08
C HIS A 131 -2.91 -13.61 0.95
N ARG A 132 -2.41 -14.30 1.99
CA ARG A 132 -1.05 -14.89 1.96
C ARG A 132 -0.84 -15.91 0.85
N ASP A 133 -1.79 -16.80 0.63
CA ASP A 133 -1.62 -17.86 -0.38
C ASP A 133 -1.70 -17.30 -1.80
N TYR A 134 -2.61 -16.35 -2.01
CA TYR A 134 -2.67 -15.56 -3.24
C TYR A 134 -1.35 -14.83 -3.50
N LEU A 135 -0.82 -14.11 -2.51
CA LEU A 135 0.45 -13.38 -2.66
C LEU A 135 1.64 -14.31 -2.91
N ARG A 136 1.67 -15.50 -2.31
CA ARG A 136 2.71 -16.51 -2.61
C ARG A 136 2.63 -16.96 -4.06
N GLN A 137 1.43 -17.27 -4.54
CA GLN A 137 1.22 -17.67 -5.94
C GLN A 137 1.66 -16.57 -6.91
N VAL A 138 1.29 -15.31 -6.63
CA VAL A 138 1.69 -14.16 -7.44
C VAL A 138 3.20 -13.99 -7.40
N ALA A 139 3.83 -14.05 -6.23
CA ALA A 139 5.28 -13.95 -6.12
C ALA A 139 5.98 -15.06 -6.92
N ASP A 140 5.54 -16.31 -6.79
CA ASP A 140 6.10 -17.44 -7.54
C ASP A 140 5.93 -17.29 -9.06
N ALA A 141 4.81 -16.73 -9.51
CA ALA A 141 4.50 -16.58 -10.94
C ALA A 141 5.08 -15.32 -11.58
N GLU A 142 5.22 -14.23 -10.82
CA GLU A 142 5.41 -12.89 -11.38
C GLU A 142 6.76 -12.24 -11.04
N THR A 143 7.59 -12.85 -10.18
CA THR A 143 8.92 -12.31 -9.82
C THR A 143 9.82 -12.09 -11.04
N ASP A 144 9.71 -12.95 -12.05
CA ASP A 144 10.53 -12.89 -13.26
C ASP A 144 9.95 -12.02 -14.38
N LEU A 145 8.77 -11.42 -14.18
CA LEU A 145 8.19 -10.51 -15.18
C LEU A 145 9.11 -9.30 -15.42
N ARG A 146 9.24 -8.92 -16.69
CA ARG A 146 9.97 -7.72 -17.12
C ARG A 146 9.07 -6.81 -17.96
N LYS A 147 9.57 -5.61 -18.29
CA LYS A 147 8.84 -4.62 -19.07
C LYS A 147 9.32 -4.61 -20.52
N ASP A 148 8.39 -4.61 -21.45
CA ASP A 148 8.64 -4.28 -22.86
C ASP A 148 7.58 -3.28 -23.36
N GLY A 149 7.94 -2.00 -23.39
CA GLY A 149 7.02 -0.90 -23.67
C GLY A 149 5.83 -0.90 -22.71
N MET A 150 4.65 -1.23 -23.23
CA MET A 150 3.38 -1.31 -22.48
C MET A 150 2.99 -2.75 -22.11
N ARG A 151 3.86 -3.73 -22.36
CA ARG A 151 3.62 -5.16 -22.12
C ARG A 151 4.47 -5.68 -20.98
N PHE A 152 3.98 -6.75 -20.34
CA PHE A 152 4.76 -7.57 -19.43
C PHE A 152 5.39 -8.73 -20.21
N ALA A 153 6.72 -8.79 -20.20
CA ALA A 153 7.50 -9.89 -20.74
C ALA A 153 7.61 -11.01 -19.68
N GLN A 154 7.32 -12.26 -20.06
CA GLN A 154 7.25 -13.36 -19.09
C GLN A 154 8.61 -13.91 -18.69
N VAL A 155 9.60 -13.79 -19.56
CA VAL A 155 10.96 -14.24 -19.31
C VAL A 155 11.92 -13.07 -19.37
N PRO A 156 12.99 -13.06 -18.55
CA PRO A 156 13.91 -11.92 -18.50
C PRO A 156 14.56 -11.56 -19.84
N GLN A 157 14.71 -12.52 -20.75
CA GLN A 157 15.33 -12.34 -22.06
C GLN A 157 14.45 -11.54 -23.03
N GLU A 158 13.15 -11.42 -22.76
CA GLU A 158 12.20 -10.65 -23.56
C GLU A 158 12.05 -9.20 -23.06
N GLU A 159 12.90 -8.77 -22.12
CA GLU A 159 12.90 -7.40 -21.63
C GLU A 159 13.20 -6.38 -22.74
N GLY A 160 12.41 -5.31 -22.82
CA GLY A 160 12.55 -4.29 -23.85
C GLY A 160 13.80 -3.44 -23.66
N GLU A 161 14.42 -3.01 -24.77
CA GLU A 161 15.66 -2.23 -24.79
C GLU A 161 15.58 -0.96 -23.93
N SER A 162 14.43 -0.27 -23.93
CA SER A 162 14.24 0.93 -23.10
C SER A 162 14.28 0.65 -21.60
N SER A 163 13.81 -0.53 -21.18
CA SER A 163 13.83 -0.95 -19.78
C SER A 163 15.26 -1.28 -19.35
N LEU A 164 16.00 -2.01 -20.20
CA LEU A 164 17.41 -2.31 -19.98
C LEU A 164 18.27 -1.06 -19.90
N ALA A 165 18.11 -0.13 -20.85
CA ALA A 165 18.86 1.14 -20.87
C ALA A 165 18.58 2.01 -19.64
N TYR A 166 17.32 2.05 -19.17
CA TYR A 166 16.97 2.74 -17.93
C TYR A 166 17.64 2.09 -16.71
N ARG A 167 17.56 0.76 -16.59
CA ARG A 167 18.17 0.02 -15.47
C ARG A 167 19.68 0.20 -15.44
N GLU A 168 20.35 0.08 -16.59
CA GLU A 168 21.80 0.27 -16.68
C GLU A 168 22.23 1.68 -16.26
N ALA A 169 21.43 2.70 -16.60
CA ALA A 169 21.71 4.08 -16.22
C ALA A 169 21.44 4.37 -14.73
N VAL A 170 20.38 3.78 -14.16
CA VAL A 170 19.95 4.04 -12.77
C VAL A 170 20.70 3.16 -11.77
N ASP A 171 20.92 1.90 -12.09
CA ASP A 171 21.54 0.91 -11.21
C ASP A 171 23.03 0.70 -11.52
N GLN A 172 23.67 1.63 -12.26
CA GLN A 172 25.08 1.52 -12.66
C GLN A 172 26.02 1.29 -11.46
N ASP A 173 25.75 1.96 -10.35
CA ASP A 173 26.51 1.88 -9.10
C ASP A 173 25.94 0.84 -8.12
N GLY A 174 24.95 0.04 -8.57
CA GLY A 174 24.17 -0.90 -7.76
C GLY A 174 22.94 -0.26 -7.10
N SER A 175 22.06 -1.11 -6.56
CA SER A 175 20.86 -0.68 -5.82
C SER A 175 21.09 -0.70 -4.30
N PRO A 176 20.76 0.39 -3.58
CA PRO A 176 20.77 0.43 -2.12
C PRO A 176 19.92 -0.68 -1.47
N SER A 177 18.78 -1.04 -2.07
CA SER A 177 17.95 -2.15 -1.59
C SER A 177 18.66 -3.51 -1.67
N CYS A 178 19.41 -3.77 -2.74
CA CYS A 178 20.25 -4.96 -2.84
C CYS A 178 21.36 -4.94 -1.80
N ALA A 179 22.04 -3.81 -1.62
CA ALA A 179 23.11 -3.68 -0.62
C ALA A 179 22.59 -3.90 0.82
N ALA A 180 21.44 -3.32 1.15
CA ALA A 180 20.82 -3.45 2.47
C ALA A 180 20.30 -4.88 2.75
N SER A 181 19.88 -5.61 1.70
CA SER A 181 19.32 -6.97 1.84
C SER A 181 20.33 -8.10 1.65
N ALA A 182 21.55 -7.81 1.17
CA ALA A 182 22.56 -8.82 0.81
C ALA A 182 22.91 -9.80 1.95
N SER A 183 22.84 -9.36 3.20
CA SER A 183 23.13 -10.18 4.40
C SER A 183 21.89 -10.51 5.22
N TYR A 184 20.69 -10.14 4.77
CA TYR A 184 19.47 -10.34 5.52
C TYR A 184 18.96 -11.77 5.39
N ALA A 185 18.85 -12.47 6.51
CA ALA A 185 18.14 -13.74 6.61
C ALA A 185 16.93 -13.57 7.53
N TRP A 186 15.72 -13.82 7.00
CA TRP A 186 14.50 -13.74 7.82
C TRP A 186 14.46 -14.88 8.83
N THR A 187 14.21 -14.57 10.11
CA THR A 187 13.89 -15.56 11.14
C THR A 187 12.73 -15.07 12.00
N ALA A 188 11.84 -15.96 12.43
CA ALA A 188 10.71 -15.57 13.27
C ALA A 188 11.20 -15.02 14.62
N GLY A 189 10.67 -13.88 15.06
CA GLY A 189 11.07 -13.25 16.32
C GLY A 189 12.39 -12.46 16.26
N THR A 190 12.90 -12.15 15.06
CA THR A 190 13.96 -11.15 14.84
C THR A 190 13.43 -9.85 14.27
N GLU A 191 12.11 -9.60 14.35
CA GLU A 191 11.60 -8.26 14.10
C GLU A 191 12.26 -7.26 15.09
N LEU A 192 12.63 -7.74 16.29
CA LEU A 192 13.46 -7.03 17.28
C LEU A 192 14.95 -7.16 16.93
N VAL A 193 15.69 -6.05 16.94
CA VAL A 193 17.16 -6.03 16.84
C VAL A 193 17.73 -6.88 17.97
N ARG A 194 18.44 -7.95 17.63
CA ARG A 194 19.29 -8.67 18.58
C ARG A 194 20.67 -8.01 18.56
N GLU A 195 21.19 -7.65 19.72
CA GLU A 195 22.61 -7.33 19.83
C GLU A 195 23.39 -8.56 19.34
N ALA A 196 24.37 -8.33 18.46
CA ALA A 196 25.20 -9.41 17.95
C ALA A 196 25.94 -10.08 19.12
N GLU A 197 25.66 -11.35 19.39
CA GLU A 197 26.54 -12.14 20.26
C GLU A 197 27.90 -12.23 19.58
N ALA A 198 28.94 -11.78 20.28
CA ALA A 198 30.30 -11.83 19.81
C ALA A 198 30.67 -13.29 19.52
N VAL A 199 31.01 -13.58 18.26
CA VAL A 199 31.56 -14.87 17.87
C VAL A 199 32.97 -14.98 18.47
N GLU A 200 33.13 -15.77 19.53
CA GLU A 200 34.45 -16.16 20.02
C GLU A 200 35.13 -17.03 18.97
N VAL A 201 36.15 -16.48 18.31
CA VAL A 201 37.04 -17.25 17.45
C VAL A 201 37.92 -18.10 18.36
N VAL A 202 37.57 -19.38 18.51
CA VAL A 202 38.45 -20.35 19.15
C VAL A 202 39.61 -20.63 18.19
N ALA A 203 40.76 -20.01 18.46
CA ALA A 203 42.00 -20.33 17.79
C ALA A 203 42.44 -21.75 18.20
N ALA A 204 42.45 -22.68 17.25
CA ALA A 204 43.02 -24.01 17.45
C ALA A 204 44.56 -23.91 17.33
N THR A 205 45.26 -24.13 18.44
CA THR A 205 46.68 -24.52 18.49
C THR A 205 46.86 -26.01 18.32
#